data_AF-A0A662ZBB0-F1
#
_entry.id   AF-A0A662ZBB0-F1
#
_cell.length_a   1.000
_cell.length_b   1.000
_cell.length_c   1.000
_cell.angle_alpha   90.00
_cell.angle_beta   90.00
_cell.angle_gamma   90.00
#
_symmetry.space_group_name_H-M   'P 1'
#
loop_
_entity.id
_entity.type
_entity.pdbx_description
1 polymer ?
#
loop_
_entity_poly.entity_id
_entity_poly.type
_entity_poly.pdbx_seq_one_letter_code
_entity_poly.pdbx_strand_id
1 'polypeptide(L)' 'MCSRMEKELLIEEVSVVSAFIGYRFRKDEPVPEEFLKTAEVRRFLYATSPELVDAEKIRKELAALKQPFLNKPIVFP' A
#
# COMPACT_ATOMS: atom_id res chain seq x y z
N MET A 1 1.37 6.60 -17.18
CA MET A 1 2.81 6.88 -17.29
C MET A 1 3.20 7.74 -16.10
N CYS A 2 4.10 7.24 -15.26
CA CYS A 2 4.70 8.02 -14.18
C CYS A 2 6.19 8.24 -14.45
N SER A 3 6.78 9.27 -13.83
CA SER A 3 8.23 9.46 -13.89
C SER A 3 8.96 8.46 -12.99
N ARG A 4 10.27 8.28 -13.19
CA ARG A 4 11.08 7.45 -12.27
C ARG A 4 10.99 7.92 -10.82
N MET A 5 11.03 9.24 -10.61
CA MET A 5 10.87 9.84 -9.28
C MET A 5 9.47 9.57 -8.70
N GLU A 6 8.42 9.72 -9.51
CA GLU A 6 7.06 9.45 -9.08
C GLU A 6 6.86 7.98 -8.71
N LYS A 7 7.51 7.06 -9.43
CA LYS A 7 7.53 5.63 -9.08
C LYS A 7 8.18 5.38 -7.72
N GLU A 8 9.30 6.03 -7.43
CA GLU A 8 9.98 5.91 -6.12
C GLU A 8 9.06 6.43 -5.00
N LEU A 9 8.40 7.58 -5.20
CA LEU A 9 7.40 8.10 -4.26
C LEU A 9 6.21 7.14 -4.07
N LEU A 10 5.70 6.51 -5.13
CA LEU A 10 4.64 5.51 -5.02
C LEU A 10 5.06 4.30 -4.17
N ILE A 11 6.32 3.86 -4.27
CA ILE A 11 6.83 2.75 -3.46
C ILE A 11 6.87 3.14 -1.97
N GLU A 12 7.24 4.38 -1.66
CA GLU A 12 7.16 4.92 -0.30
C GLU A 12 5.71 5.01 0.18
N GLU A 13 4.79 5.53 -0.63
CA GLU A 13 3.36 5.59 -0.33
C GLU A 13 2.79 4.20 0.00
N VAL A 14 3.16 3.17 -0.77
CA VAL A 14 2.77 1.78 -0.50
C VAL A 14 3.30 1.31 0.86
N SER A 15 4.54 1.65 1.20
CA SER A 15 5.15 1.30 2.47
C SER A 15 4.44 1.98 3.65
N VAL A 16 4.05 3.25 3.49
CA VAL A 16 3.25 3.99 4.47
C VAL A 16 1.87 3.35 4.67
N VAL A 17 1.19 2.94 3.59
CA VAL A 17 -0.10 2.24 3.69
C VAL A 17 0.05 0.88 4.36
N SER A 18 1.09 0.13 4.00
CA SER A 18 1.38 -1.17 4.62
C SER A 18 1.59 -1.01 6.13
N ALA A 19 2.35 0.00 6.56
CA ALA A 19 2.54 0.30 7.97
C ALA A 19 1.23 0.75 8.63
N PHE A 20 0.44 1.62 7.98
CA PHE A 20 -0.86 2.08 8.48
C PHE A 20 -1.80 0.91 8.81
N ILE A 21 -1.87 -0.08 7.93
CA ILE A 21 -2.64 -1.31 8.12
C ILE A 21 -1.99 -2.17 9.21
N GLY A 22 -0.68 -2.37 9.14
CA GLY A 22 0.12 -3.15 10.09
C GLY A 22 -0.05 -2.74 11.54
N TYR A 23 -0.16 -1.44 11.78
CA TYR A 23 -0.39 -0.89 13.10
C TYR A 23 -1.84 -1.03 13.60
N ARG A 24 -2.77 -1.57 12.81
CA ARG A 24 -4.21 -1.63 13.10
C ARG A 24 -4.83 -3.03 13.03
N PHE A 25 -4.03 -4.07 12.83
CA PHE A 25 -4.47 -5.46 12.94
C PHE A 25 -3.68 -6.18 14.03
N ARG A 26 -4.34 -7.08 14.77
CA ARG A 26 -3.71 -7.76 15.91
C ARG A 26 -2.88 -8.94 15.43
N LYS A 27 -1.79 -9.27 16.14
CA LYS A 27 -0.90 -10.40 15.78
C LYS A 27 -1.58 -11.77 15.89
N ASP A 28 -2.63 -11.88 16.70
CA ASP A 28 -3.43 -13.09 16.88
C ASP A 28 -4.53 -13.26 15.82
N GLU A 29 -4.72 -12.27 14.93
CA GLU A 29 -5.65 -12.34 13.82
C GLU A 29 -4.94 -12.75 12.51
N PRO A 30 -5.65 -13.37 11.56
CA PRO A 30 -5.14 -13.57 10.21
C PRO A 30 -4.67 -12.25 9.59
N VAL A 31 -3.59 -12.30 8.82
CA VAL A 31 -3.09 -11.14 8.07
C VAL A 31 -4.20 -10.67 7.11
N PRO A 32 -4.61 -9.40 7.17
CA PRO A 32 -5.67 -8.90 6.30
C PRO A 32 -5.28 -8.97 4.82
N GLU A 33 -6.25 -9.25 3.96
CA GLU A 33 -6.06 -9.28 2.51
C GLU A 33 -5.49 -7.94 2.00
N GLU A 34 -5.91 -6.82 2.59
CA GLU A 34 -5.44 -5.49 2.21
C GLU A 34 -3.94 -5.31 2.49
N PHE A 35 -3.41 -5.93 3.54
CA PHE A 35 -1.97 -5.93 3.83
C PHE A 35 -1.20 -6.81 2.85
N LEU A 36 -1.78 -7.92 2.39
CA LEU A 36 -1.16 -8.74 1.35
C LEU A 36 -1.14 -7.99 0.01
N LYS A 37 -2.21 -7.26 -0.32
CA LYS A 37 -2.30 -6.43 -1.52
C LYS A 37 -1.26 -5.31 -1.56
N THR A 38 -0.91 -4.68 -0.43
CA THR A 38 0.20 -3.70 -0.45
C THR A 38 1.53 -4.34 -0.88
N ALA A 39 1.79 -5.59 -0.50
CA ALA A 39 2.98 -6.32 -0.93
C ALA A 39 2.94 -6.65 -2.44
N GLU A 40 1.76 -7.00 -2.97
CA GLU A 40 1.55 -7.22 -4.41
C GLU A 40 1.76 -5.94 -5.22
N VAL A 41 1.18 -4.82 -4.79
CA VAL A 41 1.36 -3.50 -5.41
C VAL A 41 2.84 -3.11 -5.39
N ARG A 42 3.53 -3.30 -4.26
CA ARG A 42 4.98 -3.03 -4.17
C ARG A 42 5.77 -3.87 -5.17
N ARG A 43 5.47 -5.17 -5.27
CA ARG A 43 6.11 -6.08 -6.22
C ARG A 43 5.85 -5.66 -7.66
N PHE A 44 4.62 -5.27 -7.99
CA PHE A 44 4.24 -4.74 -9.29
C PHE A 44 5.05 -3.50 -9.63
N LEU A 45 5.16 -2.53 -8.72
CA LEU A 45 5.96 -1.33 -8.92
C LEU A 45 7.41 -1.70 -9.19
N TYR A 46 8.06 -2.54 -8.38
CA TYR A 46 9.46 -2.92 -8.64
C TYR A 46 9.67 -3.63 -9.98
N ALA A 47 8.73 -4.47 -10.42
CA ALA A 47 8.85 -5.24 -11.67
C ALA A 47 8.49 -4.45 -12.94
N THR A 48 7.76 -3.34 -12.83
CA THR A 48 7.18 -2.64 -13.98
C THR A 48 7.94 -1.35 -14.31
N SER A 49 8.26 -1.08 -15.57
CA SER A 49 8.89 0.18 -15.96
C SER A 49 7.96 1.38 -15.66
N PRO A 50 8.49 2.54 -15.23
CA PRO A 50 7.69 3.72 -14.84
C PRO A 50 6.65 4.16 -15.89
N GLU A 51 7.00 4.04 -17.17
CA GLU A 51 6.13 4.41 -18.28
C GLU A 51 4.82 3.60 -18.35
N LEU A 52 4.83 2.37 -17.84
CA LEU A 52 3.68 1.46 -17.81
C LEU A 52 2.87 1.57 -16.52
N VAL A 53 3.35 2.35 -15.53
CA VAL A 53 2.64 2.55 -14.27
C VAL A 53 1.62 3.69 -14.42
N ASP A 54 0.41 3.42 -13.94
CA ASP A 54 -0.64 4.40 -13.76
C ASP A 54 -0.67 4.83 -12.28
N ALA A 55 -0.02 5.96 -11.99
CA ALA A 55 0.11 6.47 -10.63
C ALA A 55 -1.24 6.79 -9.97
N GLU A 56 -2.20 7.33 -10.74
CA GLU A 56 -3.51 7.69 -10.19
C GLU A 56 -4.29 6.45 -9.80
N LYS A 57 -4.24 5.40 -10.64
CA LYS A 57 -4.86 4.11 -10.33
C LYS A 57 -4.26 3.49 -9.07
N ILE A 58 -2.94 3.49 -8.93
CA ILE A 58 -2.26 2.95 -7.74
C ILE A 58 -2.66 3.76 -6.50
N ARG A 59 -2.72 5.09 -6.57
CA ARG A 59 -3.14 5.93 -5.43
C ARG A 59 -4.60 5.66 -5.03
N LYS A 60 -5.51 5.47 -5.99
CA LYS A 60 -6.90 5.09 -5.72
C LYS A 60 -6.99 3.73 -5.03
N GLU A 61 -6.21 2.77 -5.49
CA GLU A 61 -6.11 1.44 -4.87
C GLU A 61 -5.59 1.53 -3.44
N LEU A 62 -4.48 2.24 -3.22
CA LEU A 62 -3.93 2.50 -1.89
C LEU A 62 -4.92 3.20 -0.95
N ALA A 63 -5.73 4.13 -1.46
CA ALA A 63 -6.78 4.77 -0.69
C ALA A 63 -7.89 3.79 -0.30
N ALA A 64 -8.27 2.88 -1.22
CA ALA A 64 -9.26 1.83 -0.96
C ALA A 64 -8.77 0.82 0.09
N LEU A 65 -7.49 0.40 0.02
CA LEU A 65 -6.88 -0.53 1.00
C LEU A 65 -6.90 0.02 2.44
N LYS A 66 -6.86 1.35 2.60
CA LYS A 66 -6.93 1.99 3.93
C LYS A 66 -8.34 1.99 4.52
N GLN A 67 -9.38 1.99 3.70
CA GLN A 67 -10.77 2.21 4.15
C GLN A 67 -11.20 1.32 5.32
N PRO A 68 -10.92 -0.01 5.32
CA PRO A 68 -11.35 -0.90 6.41
C PRO A 68 -10.68 -0.61 7.75
N PHE A 69 -9.57 0.15 7.75
CA PHE A 69 -8.73 0.41 8.92
C PHE A 69 -8.84 1.85 9.43
N LEU A 70 -9.53 2.76 8.74
CA LEU A 70 -9.61 4.18 9.15
C LEU A 70 -10.15 4.37 10.58
N ASN A 71 -11.11 3.55 10.99
CA ASN A 71 -11.73 3.61 12.32
C ASN A 71 -11.18 2.58 13.30
N LYS A 72 -10.12 1.84 12.93
CA LYS A 72 -9.50 0.86 13.81
C LYS A 72 -8.45 1.51 14.72
N PRO A 73 -8.38 1.12 16.00
CA PRO A 73 -7.36 1.62 16.91
C PRO A 73 -5.96 1.15 16.47
N ILE A 74 -4.95 1.92 16.86
CA ILE A 74 -3.55 1.49 16.75
C ILE A 74 -3.30 0.43 17.82
N VAL A 75 -2.81 -0.74 17.40
CA VAL A 75 -2.57 -1.92 18.26
C VAL A 75 -1.08 -2.22 18.47
N PHE A 76 -0.19 -1.63 17.65
CA PHE A 76 1.26 -1.69 17.84
C PHE A 76 1.84 -0.27 17.79
N PRO A 77 2.66 0.16 18.78
CA PRO A 77 3.51 1.34 18.68
C PRO A 77 4.87 1.03 18.03
#